data_AF-A0A946MTN9-F1
#
_entry.id   AF-A0A946MTN9-F1
#
_cell.length_a   1.000
_cell.length_b   1.000
_cell.length_c   1.000
_cell.angle_alpha   90.00
_cell.angle_beta   90.00
_cell.angle_gamma   90.00
#
_symmetry.space_group_name_H-M   'P 1'
#
loop_
_entity.id
_entity.type
_entity.pdbx_description
1 polymer ?
#
loop_
_entity_poly.entity_id
_entity_poly.type
_entity_poly.pdbx_seq_one_letter_code
_entity_poly.pdbx_strand_id
1 'polypeptide(L)'
;MQYTSDSDQRLRWQAGMYFLHIDRRVGVAQLEDDNRAQLPRSFVNELTDALVLDDFETTVLSGFGSINYDMTDRMELSFALRYDIEDRKVKNAVPSPADGAVSTRIDYCGNFFEGGCTLNGAPLGGTPWNPAFIDLDTGAVSSRVADRSEEFDAIQPKVSLTYDVSENTTVFGSWGVGFKTGGFNNLGGTEIISLFLVNPDGLPVAPPEIYEEETSSSFEVGFRSTLLDGNLQLNAAAYHTEVDDMQFFEFYVGPFGLMRTVEGIDEVTIQGFEIGGSWQMTDGLRLDAGYSSIDGEIDAMTVRPYVAGNDVPNAPEFTANLALTWDQNIGDLNLMARIEYAYQGDVFYHVVQGNDLDSPNGGVPGLGIAPNYSVPASLQNLTGEGGLDTSYENTKVDAYGITNLRVSIGTDQWTLTGFARNLFDEEYVGEVIMAPEFGGAFVTPGTYRTAGVEFQWNF
;
A
#
# COMPACT_ATOMS: atom_id res chain seq x y z
N MET A 1 -5.40 9.69 -27.63
CA MET A 1 -5.92 9.26 -28.95
C MET A 1 -5.66 7.77 -29.11
N GLN A 2 -6.53 7.01 -29.77
CA GLN A 2 -6.37 5.56 -29.97
C GLN A 2 -6.85 5.17 -31.37
N TYR A 3 -6.12 4.27 -32.01
CA TYR A 3 -6.42 3.68 -33.30
C TYR A 3 -6.38 2.16 -33.17
N THR A 4 -7.22 1.46 -33.91
CA THR A 4 -7.30 0.00 -33.92
C THR A 4 -7.47 -0.52 -35.34
N SER A 5 -7.01 -1.72 -35.61
CA SER A 5 -7.39 -2.48 -36.80
C SER A 5 -8.85 -2.96 -36.71
N ASP A 6 -9.35 -3.53 -37.80
CA ASP A 6 -10.59 -4.32 -37.78
C ASP A 6 -10.38 -5.59 -36.93
N SER A 7 -11.49 -6.12 -36.38
CA SER A 7 -11.46 -7.26 -35.45
C SER A 7 -11.48 -8.63 -36.14
N ASP A 8 -11.84 -8.70 -37.41
CA ASP A 8 -12.04 -9.93 -38.19
C ASP A 8 -10.77 -10.40 -38.95
N GLN A 9 -9.64 -9.73 -38.69
CA GLN A 9 -8.37 -10.01 -39.34
C GLN A 9 -7.47 -10.89 -38.47
N ARG A 10 -6.64 -11.72 -39.11
CA ARG A 10 -5.64 -12.56 -38.43
C ARG A 10 -4.56 -11.75 -37.69
N LEU A 11 -4.28 -10.55 -38.15
CA LEU A 11 -3.37 -9.61 -37.52
C LEU A 11 -4.21 -8.44 -37.01
N ARG A 12 -4.30 -8.32 -35.69
CA ARG A 12 -4.99 -7.22 -35.02
C ARG A 12 -3.97 -6.31 -34.38
N TRP A 13 -4.20 -5.01 -34.40
CA TRP A 13 -3.32 -4.06 -33.74
C TRP A 13 -4.09 -2.90 -33.14
N GLN A 14 -3.49 -2.28 -32.14
CA GLN A 14 -3.91 -0.99 -31.63
C GLN A 14 -2.69 -0.14 -31.31
N ALA A 15 -2.87 1.18 -31.38
CA ALA A 15 -1.86 2.13 -30.98
C ALA A 15 -2.53 3.38 -30.41
N GLY A 16 -1.89 4.02 -29.46
CA GLY A 16 -2.43 5.22 -28.86
C GLY A 16 -1.39 6.03 -28.13
N MET A 17 -1.86 7.19 -27.69
CA MET A 17 -1.09 8.09 -26.84
C MET A 17 -2.00 8.71 -25.79
N TYR A 18 -1.42 9.03 -24.65
CA TYR A 18 -2.08 9.64 -23.51
C TYR A 18 -1.24 10.81 -23.01
N PHE A 19 -1.92 11.87 -22.58
CA PHE A 19 -1.32 13.03 -21.95
C PHE A 19 -2.16 13.39 -20.72
N LEU A 20 -1.50 13.70 -19.63
CA LEU A 20 -2.10 14.14 -18.38
C LEU A 20 -1.27 15.26 -17.79
N HIS A 21 -1.97 16.23 -17.22
CA HIS A 21 -1.36 17.25 -16.39
C HIS A 21 -2.20 17.40 -15.12
N ILE A 22 -1.55 17.32 -13.97
CA ILE A 22 -2.16 17.44 -12.65
C ILE A 22 -1.46 18.56 -11.90
N ASP A 23 -2.27 19.44 -11.30
CA ASP A 23 -1.85 20.44 -10.32
C ASP A 23 -2.59 20.13 -9.02
N ARG A 24 -1.85 19.99 -7.92
CA ARG A 24 -2.41 19.66 -6.61
C ARG A 24 -1.61 20.34 -5.49
N ARG A 25 -2.30 21.06 -4.62
CA ARG A 25 -1.77 21.48 -3.32
C ARG A 25 -2.19 20.52 -2.23
N VAL A 26 -1.24 20.07 -1.40
CA VAL A 26 -1.49 19.24 -0.22
C VAL A 26 -0.98 19.96 1.01
N GLY A 27 -1.75 19.93 2.09
CA GLY A 27 -1.36 20.58 3.34
C GLY A 27 -1.87 19.82 4.56
N VAL A 28 -0.99 19.67 5.55
CA VAL A 28 -1.28 19.12 6.87
C VAL A 28 -0.66 20.04 7.90
N ALA A 29 -1.46 20.49 8.87
CA ALA A 29 -1.01 21.33 9.96
C ALA A 29 -1.28 20.65 11.29
N GLN A 30 -0.27 20.66 12.16
CA GLN A 30 -0.46 20.38 13.58
C GLN A 30 -0.70 21.72 14.28
N LEU A 31 -1.81 21.79 15.01
CA LEU A 31 -2.24 22.99 15.72
C LEU A 31 -2.14 22.78 17.23
N GLU A 32 -1.75 23.81 17.96
CA GLU A 32 -1.80 23.83 19.42
C GLU A 32 -3.26 23.72 19.89
N ASP A 33 -3.49 22.83 20.87
CA ASP A 33 -4.76 22.77 21.59
C ASP A 33 -4.87 23.95 22.56
N ASP A 34 -5.61 24.98 22.15
CA ASP A 34 -5.90 26.15 22.97
C ASP A 34 -7.10 25.94 23.93
N ASN A 35 -7.54 24.69 24.10
CA ASN A 35 -8.70 24.26 24.87
C ASN A 35 -10.02 24.92 24.43
N ARG A 36 -10.09 25.51 23.23
CA ARG A 36 -11.33 26.08 22.70
C ARG A 36 -12.10 25.03 21.92
N ALA A 37 -13.41 25.03 22.11
CA ALA A 37 -14.31 24.10 21.40
C ALA A 37 -14.49 24.43 19.91
N GLN A 38 -14.02 25.59 19.43
CA GLN A 38 -14.14 25.98 18.03
C GLN A 38 -12.81 25.74 17.32
N LEU A 39 -12.82 24.77 16.40
CA LEU A 39 -11.66 24.50 15.55
C LEU A 39 -11.36 25.70 14.63
N PRO A 40 -10.08 26.05 14.43
CA PRO A 40 -9.68 27.10 13.49
C PRO A 40 -10.18 26.79 12.07
N ARG A 41 -10.56 27.83 11.31
CA ARG A 41 -10.99 27.69 9.91
C ARG A 41 -9.85 27.67 8.91
N SER A 42 -8.63 28.00 9.34
CA SER A 42 -7.41 28.03 8.52
C SER A 42 -6.39 27.08 9.13
N PHE A 43 -5.69 26.31 8.30
CA PHE A 43 -4.57 25.47 8.72
C PHE A 43 -3.32 26.27 9.08
N VAL A 44 -3.20 27.50 8.57
CA VAL A 44 -2.14 28.44 8.91
C VAL A 44 -2.73 29.54 9.78
N ASN A 45 -2.37 29.55 11.06
CA ASN A 45 -2.84 30.50 12.06
C ASN A 45 -1.84 30.59 13.25
N GLU A 46 -2.18 31.34 14.29
CA GLU A 46 -1.34 31.55 15.46
C GLU A 46 -1.08 30.29 16.32
N LEU A 47 -1.88 29.25 16.14
CA LEU A 47 -1.74 27.95 16.79
C LEU A 47 -0.95 26.96 15.94
N THR A 48 -0.55 27.31 14.70
CA THR A 48 0.24 26.39 13.87
C THR A 48 1.59 26.10 14.52
N ASP A 49 1.84 24.83 14.76
CA ASP A 49 3.04 24.34 15.45
C ASP A 49 3.98 23.62 14.47
N ALA A 50 3.42 22.78 13.59
CA ALA A 50 4.11 22.19 12.44
C ALA A 50 3.23 22.25 11.19
N LEU A 51 3.87 22.36 10.02
CA LEU A 51 3.18 22.48 8.74
C LEU A 51 3.95 21.77 7.62
N VAL A 52 3.27 20.85 6.94
CA VAL A 52 3.62 20.40 5.59
C VAL A 52 2.64 21.08 4.65
N LEU A 53 3.15 21.80 3.64
CA LEU A 53 2.30 22.49 2.68
C LEU A 53 3.06 22.60 1.36
N ASP A 54 2.65 21.82 0.37
CA ASP A 54 3.41 21.64 -0.87
C ASP A 54 2.50 21.72 -2.11
N ASP A 55 3.03 22.33 -3.17
CA ASP A 55 2.44 22.37 -4.51
C ASP A 55 3.09 21.31 -5.39
N PHE A 56 2.28 20.40 -5.92
CA PHE A 56 2.70 19.35 -6.84
C PHE A 56 2.21 19.65 -8.25
N GLU A 57 3.13 19.57 -9.22
CA GLU A 57 2.83 19.58 -10.65
C GLU A 57 3.32 18.27 -11.26
N THR A 58 2.44 17.55 -11.96
CA THR A 58 2.77 16.29 -12.63
C THR A 58 2.36 16.38 -14.09
N THR A 59 3.25 16.03 -15.01
CA THR A 59 2.97 15.93 -16.43
C THR A 59 3.35 14.55 -16.93
N VAL A 60 2.39 13.83 -17.51
CA VAL A 60 2.58 12.47 -18.03
C VAL A 60 2.38 12.49 -19.53
N LEU A 61 3.30 11.88 -20.27
CA LEU A 61 3.16 11.55 -21.68
C LEU A 61 3.37 10.05 -21.86
N SER A 62 2.44 9.40 -22.57
CA SER A 62 2.52 7.96 -22.83
C SER A 62 2.29 7.65 -24.30
N GLY A 63 3.06 6.71 -24.84
CA GLY A 63 2.82 6.07 -26.12
C GLY A 63 2.68 4.56 -25.93
N PHE A 64 1.67 3.95 -26.55
CA PHE A 64 1.45 2.52 -26.45
C PHE A 64 0.97 1.89 -27.75
N GLY A 65 1.19 0.59 -27.89
CA GLY A 65 0.61 -0.21 -28.95
C GLY A 65 0.67 -1.70 -28.65
N SER A 66 -0.15 -2.46 -29.36
CA SER A 66 -0.11 -3.91 -29.31
C SER A 66 -0.45 -4.52 -30.66
N ILE A 67 0.06 -5.73 -30.87
CA ILE A 67 -0.15 -6.56 -32.05
C ILE A 67 -0.54 -7.95 -31.54
N ASN A 68 -1.65 -8.48 -32.03
CA ASN A 68 -2.11 -9.84 -31.79
C ASN A 68 -2.15 -10.57 -33.14
N TYR A 69 -1.51 -11.75 -33.22
CA TYR A 69 -1.37 -12.50 -34.46
C TYR A 69 -1.82 -13.95 -34.29
N ASP A 70 -2.87 -14.31 -35.03
CA ASP A 70 -3.32 -15.69 -35.16
C ASP A 70 -2.34 -16.47 -36.04
N MET A 71 -1.34 -17.09 -35.39
CA MET A 71 -0.36 -17.94 -36.05
C MET A 71 -1.06 -19.14 -36.73
N THR A 72 -2.06 -19.69 -36.05
CA THR A 72 -2.95 -20.77 -36.53
C THR A 72 -4.35 -20.54 -35.98
N ASP A 73 -5.32 -21.39 -36.35
CA ASP A 73 -6.68 -21.36 -35.78
C ASP A 73 -6.74 -21.72 -34.28
N ARG A 74 -5.61 -22.11 -33.67
CA ARG A 74 -5.49 -22.53 -32.27
C ARG A 74 -4.39 -21.80 -31.50
N MET A 75 -3.66 -20.88 -32.14
CA MET A 75 -2.50 -20.23 -31.53
C MET A 75 -2.50 -18.75 -31.84
N GLU A 76 -2.51 -17.93 -30.81
CA GLU A 76 -2.34 -16.47 -30.90
C GLU A 76 -1.06 -16.06 -30.16
N LEU A 77 -0.21 -15.30 -30.86
CA LEU A 77 0.93 -14.62 -30.27
C LEU A 77 0.61 -13.13 -30.19
N SER A 78 0.81 -12.55 -29.01
CA SER A 78 0.53 -11.15 -28.76
C SER A 78 1.75 -10.44 -28.19
N PHE A 79 2.00 -9.24 -28.70
CA PHE A 79 3.05 -8.35 -28.24
C PHE A 79 2.44 -6.98 -27.94
N ALA A 80 2.76 -6.41 -26.79
CA ALA A 80 2.41 -5.04 -26.45
C ALA A 80 3.66 -4.30 -25.98
N LEU A 81 3.66 -2.99 -26.22
CA LEU A 81 4.69 -2.10 -25.74
C LEU A 81 4.04 -0.79 -25.31
N ARG A 82 4.46 -0.29 -24.17
CA ARG A 82 4.13 1.04 -23.70
C ARG A 82 5.41 1.73 -23.24
N TYR A 83 5.45 3.05 -23.42
CA TYR A 83 6.49 3.92 -22.92
C TYR A 83 5.82 5.11 -22.25
N ASP A 84 6.13 5.31 -20.97
CA ASP A 84 5.67 6.45 -20.16
C ASP A 84 6.86 7.35 -19.84
N ILE A 85 6.66 8.67 -19.91
CA ILE A 85 7.54 9.68 -19.30
C ILE A 85 6.66 10.53 -18.38
N GLU A 86 7.10 10.71 -17.14
CA GLU A 86 6.40 11.44 -16.11
C GLU A 86 7.33 12.45 -15.41
N ASP A 87 7.12 13.74 -15.70
CA ASP A 87 7.77 14.86 -15.03
C ASP A 87 6.99 15.22 -13.76
N ARG A 88 7.65 15.21 -12.61
CA ARG A 88 7.08 15.64 -11.32
C ARG A 88 7.87 16.79 -10.74
N LYS A 89 7.16 17.78 -10.20
CA LYS A 89 7.74 18.90 -9.47
C LYS A 89 7.02 19.10 -8.15
N VAL A 90 7.78 19.46 -7.13
CA VAL A 90 7.25 19.87 -5.83
C VAL A 90 7.85 21.21 -5.41
N LYS A 91 7.00 22.09 -4.91
CA LYS A 91 7.40 23.39 -4.35
C LYS A 91 6.87 23.51 -2.93
N ASN A 92 7.74 23.90 -2.02
CA ASN A 92 7.34 24.23 -0.67
C ASN A 92 6.50 25.51 -0.65
N ALA A 93 5.36 25.44 0.02
CA ALA A 93 4.47 26.56 0.26
C ALA A 93 4.30 26.89 1.75
N VAL A 94 5.12 26.28 2.63
CA VAL A 94 5.20 26.62 4.05
C VAL A 94 5.70 28.06 4.20
N PRO A 95 5.05 28.91 5.02
CA PRO A 95 5.54 30.28 5.27
C PRO A 95 6.96 30.30 5.83
N SER A 96 7.76 31.27 5.36
CA SER A 96 9.17 31.33 5.68
C SER A 96 9.42 31.64 7.16
N PRO A 97 10.41 30.99 7.81
CA PRO A 97 10.86 31.43 9.14
C PRO A 97 11.42 32.86 9.13
N ALA A 98 11.85 33.38 7.97
CA ALA A 98 12.26 34.78 7.81
C ALA A 98 11.09 35.77 7.97
N ASP A 99 9.86 35.32 7.76
CA ASP A 99 8.62 36.10 7.95
C ASP A 99 8.04 35.92 9.37
N GLY A 100 8.75 35.22 10.26
CA GLY A 100 8.33 34.96 11.63
C GLY A 100 7.44 33.74 11.81
N ALA A 101 7.33 32.88 10.78
CA ALA A 101 6.62 31.61 10.85
C ALA A 101 7.46 30.54 11.58
N VAL A 102 7.47 30.65 12.91
CA VAL A 102 8.24 29.77 13.79
C VAL A 102 7.39 29.29 14.97
N SER A 103 7.73 28.12 15.50
CA SER A 103 7.16 27.57 16.74
C SER A 103 8.21 27.48 17.85
N THR A 104 7.76 27.34 19.08
CA THR A 104 8.60 27.03 20.26
C THR A 104 8.16 25.75 20.97
N ARG A 105 7.19 25.00 20.40
CA ARG A 105 6.64 23.79 21.03
C ARG A 105 7.30 22.53 20.48
N ILE A 106 7.12 22.24 19.19
CA ILE A 106 7.96 21.22 18.53
C ILE A 106 9.34 21.85 18.27
N ASP A 107 10.19 21.91 19.28
CA ASP A 107 11.45 22.66 19.21
C ASP A 107 12.58 21.83 18.56
N TYR A 108 12.69 21.83 17.24
CA TYR A 108 13.82 21.17 16.56
C TYR A 108 15.15 21.87 16.92
N CYS A 109 15.14 23.19 16.89
CA CYS A 109 16.32 24.02 17.06
C CYS A 109 16.97 23.90 18.44
N GLY A 110 16.19 24.09 19.50
CA GLY A 110 16.71 24.03 20.88
C GLY A 110 17.03 22.63 21.37
N ASN A 111 16.42 21.59 20.79
CA ASN A 111 16.65 20.20 21.19
C ASN A 111 17.89 19.57 20.52
N PHE A 112 18.17 19.91 19.26
CA PHE A 112 19.18 19.19 18.47
C PHE A 112 20.43 20.01 18.13
N PHE A 113 20.41 21.34 18.32
CA PHE A 113 21.53 22.21 17.95
C PHE A 113 22.01 23.01 19.14
N GLU A 114 23.32 22.92 19.45
CA GLU A 114 23.91 23.68 20.54
C GLU A 114 23.80 25.20 20.28
N GLY A 115 23.04 25.90 21.13
CA GLY A 115 22.77 27.33 20.97
C GLY A 115 21.57 27.67 20.08
N GLY A 116 20.84 26.66 19.60
CA GLY A 116 19.68 26.82 18.72
C GLY A 116 20.05 27.06 17.26
N CYS A 117 19.02 27.17 16.41
CA CYS A 117 19.23 27.46 14.99
C CYS A 117 19.58 28.93 14.74
N THR A 118 20.21 29.20 13.60
CA THR A 118 20.50 30.58 13.16
C THR A 118 19.93 30.87 11.78
N LEU A 119 19.35 32.06 11.59
CA LEU A 119 18.95 32.57 10.27
C LEU A 119 19.86 33.74 9.92
N ASN A 120 20.61 33.64 8.81
CA ASN A 120 21.64 34.62 8.42
C ASN A 120 22.68 34.89 9.54
N GLY A 121 23.01 33.87 10.33
CA GLY A 121 23.97 33.95 11.44
C GLY A 121 23.43 34.62 12.71
N ALA A 122 22.16 35.02 12.75
CA ALA A 122 21.50 35.51 13.96
C ALA A 122 20.67 34.39 14.62
N PRO A 123 20.63 34.29 15.96
CA PRO A 123 19.80 33.30 16.65
C PRO A 123 18.32 33.43 16.26
N LEU A 124 17.67 32.32 15.95
CA LEU A 124 16.25 32.26 15.65
C LEU A 124 15.45 32.17 16.97
N GLY A 125 14.37 32.94 17.10
CA GLY A 125 13.54 32.99 18.32
C GLY A 125 12.59 31.80 18.50
N GLY A 126 12.87 30.69 17.83
CA GLY A 126 12.04 29.49 17.74
C GLY A 126 12.60 28.57 16.64
N THR A 127 11.78 27.64 16.18
CA THR A 127 12.09 26.71 15.11
C THR A 127 11.16 26.94 13.91
N PRO A 128 11.57 26.71 12.65
CA PRO A 128 10.66 26.70 11.51
C PRO A 128 9.52 25.68 11.70
N TRP A 129 8.32 25.96 11.20
CA TRP A 129 7.19 25.01 11.20
C TRP A 129 7.44 23.73 10.39
N ASN A 130 8.45 23.73 9.53
CA ASN A 130 8.89 22.57 8.78
C ASN A 130 10.43 22.46 8.88
N PRO A 131 10.99 21.32 9.28
CA PRO A 131 12.43 21.19 9.44
C PRO A 131 13.22 21.16 8.12
N ALA A 132 12.56 21.08 6.95
CA ALA A 132 13.21 21.24 5.64
C ALA A 132 13.92 22.60 5.45
N PHE A 133 13.61 23.59 6.31
CA PHE A 133 14.34 24.85 6.32
C PHE A 133 15.69 24.76 7.05
N ILE A 134 15.98 23.69 7.77
CA ILE A 134 17.14 23.53 8.64
C ILE A 134 18.21 22.67 7.94
N ASP A 135 19.42 23.19 7.82
CA ASP A 135 20.60 22.39 7.52
C ASP A 135 21.00 21.61 8.79
N LEU A 136 20.85 20.28 8.76
CA LEU A 136 21.03 19.43 9.94
C LEU A 136 22.48 19.29 10.40
N ASP A 137 23.46 19.65 9.56
CA ASP A 137 24.87 19.62 9.94
C ASP A 137 25.26 20.85 10.77
N THR A 138 24.57 21.98 10.53
CA THR A 138 24.97 23.29 11.06
C THR A 138 23.93 23.98 11.92
N GLY A 139 22.66 23.57 11.87
CA GLY A 139 21.53 24.29 12.46
C GLY A 139 21.24 25.62 11.76
N ALA A 140 21.81 25.86 10.57
CA ALA A 140 21.52 27.05 9.79
C ALA A 140 20.15 26.92 9.13
N VAL A 141 19.35 27.96 9.24
CA VAL A 141 17.99 28.03 8.67
C VAL A 141 18.03 28.84 7.38
N SER A 142 17.49 28.25 6.32
CA SER A 142 17.20 28.94 5.06
C SER A 142 15.88 29.71 5.15
N SER A 143 15.74 30.77 4.36
CA SER A 143 14.45 31.45 4.18
C SER A 143 13.53 30.73 3.18
N ARG A 144 14.04 29.74 2.46
CA ARG A 144 13.30 28.99 1.44
C ARG A 144 13.80 27.55 1.35
N VAL A 145 12.88 26.61 1.21
CA VAL A 145 13.16 25.25 0.76
C VAL A 145 13.22 25.23 -0.77
N ALA A 146 14.25 24.61 -1.33
CA ALA A 146 14.43 24.55 -2.79
C ALA A 146 13.29 23.75 -3.46
N ASP A 147 12.90 24.19 -4.66
CA ASP A 147 11.98 23.42 -5.50
C ASP A 147 12.67 22.14 -5.96
N ARG A 148 11.94 21.03 -6.07
CA ARG A 148 12.45 19.75 -6.60
C ARG A 148 11.72 19.39 -7.88
N SER A 149 12.42 18.72 -8.78
CA SER A 149 11.90 18.26 -10.07
C SER A 149 12.59 16.95 -10.40
N GLU A 150 11.83 15.95 -10.82
CA GLU A 150 12.34 14.64 -11.22
C GLU A 150 11.53 14.13 -12.43
N GLU A 151 12.19 13.41 -13.33
CA GLU A 151 11.58 12.75 -14.49
C GLU A 151 11.72 11.24 -14.30
N PHE A 152 10.61 10.51 -14.42
CA PHE A 152 10.56 9.05 -14.36
C PHE A 152 10.12 8.52 -15.71
N ASP A 153 10.77 7.47 -16.22
CA ASP A 153 10.44 6.93 -17.54
C ASP A 153 10.62 5.42 -17.60
N ALA A 154 9.67 4.74 -18.24
CA ALA A 154 9.69 3.29 -18.28
C ALA A 154 9.19 2.73 -19.60
N ILE A 155 9.89 1.70 -20.08
CA ILE A 155 9.47 0.86 -21.19
C ILE A 155 8.86 -0.44 -20.66
N GLN A 156 7.61 -0.70 -21.02
CA GLN A 156 6.80 -1.81 -20.50
C GLN A 156 6.46 -2.78 -21.65
N PRO A 157 7.38 -3.68 -22.06
CA PRO A 157 7.07 -4.74 -23.01
C PRO A 157 6.19 -5.80 -22.37
N LYS A 158 5.34 -6.44 -23.19
CA LYS A 158 4.60 -7.65 -22.84
C LYS A 158 4.54 -8.59 -24.03
N VAL A 159 4.79 -9.87 -23.78
CA VAL A 159 4.65 -10.96 -24.74
C VAL A 159 3.73 -12.00 -24.14
N SER A 160 2.76 -12.50 -24.91
CA SER A 160 1.93 -13.62 -24.49
C SER A 160 1.65 -14.57 -25.64
N LEU A 161 1.59 -15.87 -25.32
CA LEU A 161 1.21 -16.93 -26.23
C LEU A 161 0.02 -17.68 -25.65
N THR A 162 -1.02 -17.87 -26.46
CA THR A 162 -2.14 -18.74 -26.13
C THR A 162 -2.18 -19.93 -27.09
N TYR A 163 -2.61 -21.09 -26.57
CA TYR A 163 -2.78 -22.30 -27.35
C TYR A 163 -4.04 -23.06 -26.95
N ASP A 164 -4.94 -23.23 -27.91
CA ASP A 164 -6.14 -24.05 -27.77
C ASP A 164 -5.78 -25.52 -27.94
N VAL A 165 -5.59 -26.20 -26.81
CA VAL A 165 -5.32 -27.64 -26.75
C VAL A 165 -6.54 -28.43 -27.26
N SER A 166 -7.74 -27.91 -27.01
CA SER A 166 -9.01 -28.41 -27.53
C SER A 166 -10.01 -27.27 -27.69
N GLU A 167 -11.20 -27.54 -28.21
CA GLU A 167 -12.30 -26.56 -28.30
C GLU A 167 -12.72 -25.98 -26.93
N ASN A 168 -12.33 -26.65 -25.84
CA ASN A 168 -12.77 -26.40 -24.48
C ASN A 168 -11.63 -26.07 -23.51
N THR A 169 -10.37 -26.09 -23.96
CA THR A 169 -9.21 -25.88 -23.09
C THR A 169 -8.15 -25.07 -23.81
N THR A 170 -7.78 -23.94 -23.20
CA THR A 170 -6.72 -23.04 -23.64
C THR A 170 -5.64 -23.01 -22.58
N VAL A 171 -4.39 -23.21 -22.97
CA VAL A 171 -3.22 -22.92 -22.14
C VAL A 171 -2.62 -21.60 -22.58
N PHE A 172 -1.95 -20.91 -21.67
CA PHE A 172 -1.28 -19.66 -21.98
C PHE A 172 0.01 -19.50 -21.20
N GLY A 173 0.90 -18.68 -21.73
CA GLY A 173 2.07 -18.19 -21.02
C GLY A 173 2.31 -16.72 -21.39
N SER A 174 2.79 -15.93 -20.45
CA SER A 174 3.13 -14.54 -20.69
C SER A 174 4.32 -14.08 -19.88
N TRP A 175 4.99 -13.07 -20.40
CA TRP A 175 5.97 -12.27 -19.69
C TRP A 175 5.67 -10.80 -19.93
N GLY A 176 5.84 -9.96 -18.91
CA GLY A 176 5.73 -8.52 -19.09
C GLY A 176 6.34 -7.72 -17.97
N VAL A 177 6.61 -6.46 -18.28
CA VAL A 177 7.14 -5.47 -17.33
C VAL A 177 6.03 -4.51 -16.94
N GLY A 178 5.86 -4.29 -15.65
CA GLY A 178 5.01 -3.28 -15.04
C GLY A 178 5.85 -2.12 -14.49
N PHE A 179 5.21 -0.96 -14.31
CA PHE A 179 5.85 0.22 -13.75
C PHE A 179 4.87 1.03 -12.94
N LYS A 180 5.37 1.60 -11.85
CA LYS A 180 4.69 2.56 -11.00
C LYS A 180 5.68 3.67 -10.70
N THR A 181 5.39 4.85 -11.25
CA THR A 181 6.22 6.06 -11.13
C THR A 181 6.66 6.37 -9.70
N GLY A 182 7.89 6.85 -9.56
CA GLY A 182 8.45 7.36 -8.31
C GLY A 182 7.84 8.70 -7.90
N GLY A 183 8.44 9.36 -6.91
CA GLY A 183 7.90 10.62 -6.42
C GLY A 183 8.68 11.22 -5.26
N PHE A 184 8.00 12.10 -4.53
CA PHE A 184 8.60 12.86 -3.44
C PHE A 184 7.95 12.48 -2.11
N ASN A 185 8.77 12.22 -1.12
CA ASN A 185 8.34 12.24 0.27
C ASN A 185 8.02 13.70 0.68
N ASN A 186 7.24 13.85 1.76
CA ASN A 186 6.88 15.19 2.27
C ASN A 186 8.16 16.00 2.54
N LEU A 187 8.20 17.27 2.14
CA LEU A 187 9.31 18.15 2.47
C LEU A 187 9.43 18.24 4.00
N GLY A 188 10.59 17.92 4.56
CA GLY A 188 10.81 17.87 6.00
C GLY A 188 10.73 16.47 6.60
N GLY A 189 10.25 15.47 5.84
CA GLY A 189 10.09 14.10 6.31
C GLY A 189 11.43 13.44 6.62
N THR A 190 12.38 13.50 5.69
CA THR A 190 13.75 13.00 5.88
C THR A 190 14.42 13.68 7.07
N GLU A 191 14.23 14.98 7.26
CA GLU A 191 14.79 15.71 8.39
C GLU A 191 14.16 15.31 9.72
N ILE A 192 12.85 15.11 9.76
CA ILE A 192 12.15 14.62 10.96
C ILE A 192 12.67 13.23 11.33
N ILE A 193 12.77 12.31 10.38
CA ILE A 193 13.26 10.96 10.64
C ILE A 193 14.72 11.03 11.12
N SER A 194 15.56 11.83 10.46
CA SER A 194 16.97 12.05 10.84
C SER A 194 17.14 12.56 12.26
N LEU A 195 16.30 13.49 12.70
CA LEU A 195 16.40 14.10 14.03
C LEU A 195 15.86 13.19 15.13
N PHE A 196 14.77 12.46 14.87
CA PHE A 196 14.01 11.78 15.93
C PHE A 196 14.16 10.25 15.96
N LEU A 197 14.48 9.61 14.83
CA LEU A 197 14.32 8.17 14.67
C LEU A 197 15.61 7.45 14.22
N VAL A 198 16.57 8.16 13.62
CA VAL A 198 17.87 7.59 13.28
C VAL A 198 18.72 7.43 14.54
N ASN A 199 19.18 6.22 14.82
CA ASN A 199 20.04 5.92 15.97
C ASN A 199 21.49 6.40 15.76
N PRO A 200 22.32 6.45 16.83
CA PRO A 200 23.74 6.83 16.72
C PRO A 200 24.60 5.92 15.82
N ASP A 201 24.15 4.69 15.55
CA ASP A 201 24.77 3.77 14.60
C ASP A 201 24.28 3.96 13.15
N GLY A 202 23.34 4.90 12.94
CA GLY A 202 22.85 5.32 11.63
C GLY A 202 21.66 4.52 11.11
N LEU A 203 20.99 3.72 11.96
CA LEU A 203 19.87 2.87 11.55
C LEU A 203 18.56 3.21 12.30
N PRO A 204 17.38 3.07 11.67
CA PRO A 204 17.20 2.97 10.22
C PRO A 204 17.79 4.21 9.54
N VAL A 205 18.13 4.11 8.25
CA VAL A 205 18.59 5.28 7.49
C VAL A 205 17.37 6.15 7.17
N ALA A 206 17.47 7.47 7.31
CA ALA A 206 16.37 8.32 6.89
C ALA A 206 16.09 8.12 5.40
N PRO A 207 14.84 7.86 4.98
CA PRO A 207 14.53 7.58 3.59
C PRO A 207 14.83 8.81 2.73
N PRO A 208 15.22 8.59 1.46
CA PRO A 208 15.51 9.68 0.56
C PRO A 208 14.27 10.53 0.32
N GLU A 209 14.52 11.78 -0.02
CA GLU A 209 13.49 12.75 -0.36
C GLU A 209 12.73 12.40 -1.63
N ILE A 210 13.40 11.70 -2.54
CA ILE A 210 12.89 11.17 -3.78
C ILE A 210 12.91 9.65 -3.65
N TYR A 211 11.77 9.00 -3.86
CA TYR A 211 11.71 7.55 -4.00
C TYR A 211 11.62 7.21 -5.49
N GLU A 212 12.35 6.17 -5.89
CA GLU A 212 12.46 5.77 -7.30
C GLU A 212 11.17 5.11 -7.82
N GLU A 213 11.15 4.83 -9.11
CA GLU A 213 10.07 4.12 -9.76
C GLU A 213 10.11 2.63 -9.45
N GLU A 214 8.96 2.06 -9.10
CA GLU A 214 8.82 0.63 -8.86
C GLU A 214 8.61 -0.07 -10.22
N THR A 215 9.47 -1.04 -10.52
CA THR A 215 9.40 -1.84 -11.77
C THR A 215 9.20 -3.30 -11.43
N SER A 216 8.33 -4.00 -12.16
CA SER A 216 8.07 -5.42 -11.93
C SER A 216 8.24 -6.23 -13.20
N SER A 217 9.01 -7.32 -13.18
CA SER A 217 9.11 -8.29 -14.29
C SER A 217 8.40 -9.58 -13.88
N SER A 218 7.34 -9.95 -14.60
CA SER A 218 6.49 -11.09 -14.24
C SER A 218 6.40 -12.12 -15.35
N PHE A 219 6.58 -13.40 -14.99
CA PHE A 219 6.28 -14.56 -15.82
C PHE A 219 5.04 -15.27 -15.28
N GLU A 220 4.09 -15.60 -16.15
CA GLU A 220 2.87 -16.31 -15.78
C GLU A 220 2.58 -17.45 -16.77
N VAL A 221 2.18 -18.60 -16.27
CA VAL A 221 1.70 -19.73 -17.08
C VAL A 221 0.43 -20.29 -16.48
N GLY A 222 -0.54 -20.62 -17.32
CA GLY A 222 -1.83 -21.09 -16.82
C GLY A 222 -2.69 -21.76 -17.87
N PHE A 223 -3.89 -22.12 -17.45
CA PHE A 223 -4.91 -22.67 -18.33
C PHE A 223 -6.31 -22.23 -17.92
N ARG A 224 -7.21 -22.30 -18.91
CA ARG A 224 -8.64 -22.10 -18.75
C ARG A 224 -9.36 -23.24 -19.44
N SER A 225 -10.34 -23.83 -18.79
CA SER A 225 -11.05 -25.00 -19.30
C SER A 225 -12.54 -24.98 -18.97
N THR A 226 -13.34 -25.43 -19.94
CA THR A 226 -14.79 -25.62 -19.81
C THR A 226 -15.12 -27.09 -20.09
N LEU A 227 -15.39 -27.85 -19.04
CA LEU A 227 -15.60 -29.29 -19.04
C LEU A 227 -17.07 -29.63 -18.76
N LEU A 228 -17.41 -30.93 -18.89
CA LEU A 228 -18.73 -31.47 -18.56
C LEU A 228 -19.86 -30.72 -19.30
N ASP A 229 -19.70 -30.49 -20.59
CA ASP A 229 -20.65 -29.77 -21.46
C ASP A 229 -21.00 -28.36 -20.97
N GLY A 230 -20.03 -27.66 -20.38
CA GLY A 230 -20.20 -26.30 -19.85
C GLY A 230 -20.47 -26.24 -18.35
N ASN A 231 -20.70 -27.38 -17.70
CA ASN A 231 -21.06 -27.43 -16.28
C ASN A 231 -19.87 -27.22 -15.35
N LEU A 232 -18.63 -27.41 -15.81
CA LEU A 232 -17.44 -27.20 -14.98
C LEU A 232 -16.49 -26.21 -15.66
N GLN A 233 -16.27 -25.06 -15.06
CA GLN A 233 -15.24 -24.11 -15.47
C GLN A 233 -14.08 -24.20 -14.49
N LEU A 234 -12.86 -24.32 -15.01
CA LEU A 234 -11.62 -24.37 -14.22
C LEU A 234 -10.60 -23.41 -14.80
N ASN A 235 -9.98 -22.62 -13.95
CA ASN A 235 -8.87 -21.74 -14.30
C ASN A 235 -7.75 -21.97 -13.28
N ALA A 236 -6.50 -22.00 -13.74
CA ALA A 236 -5.35 -22.00 -12.85
C ALA A 236 -4.18 -21.28 -13.50
N ALA A 237 -3.35 -20.65 -12.67
CA ALA A 237 -2.13 -19.99 -13.09
C ALA A 237 -1.05 -20.16 -12.02
N ALA A 238 0.20 -20.11 -12.44
CA ALA A 238 1.36 -19.96 -11.59
C ALA A 238 2.19 -18.79 -12.12
N TYR A 239 2.78 -18.03 -11.20
CA TYR A 239 3.52 -16.82 -11.53
C TYR A 239 4.80 -16.70 -10.71
N HIS A 240 5.75 -15.95 -11.27
CA HIS A 240 6.99 -15.56 -10.62
C HIS A 240 7.29 -14.13 -11.06
N THR A 241 7.48 -13.23 -10.10
CA THR A 241 7.61 -11.80 -10.29
C THR A 241 8.77 -11.28 -9.47
N GLU A 242 9.70 -10.60 -10.13
CA GLU A 242 10.75 -9.81 -9.50
C GLU A 242 10.28 -8.35 -9.49
N VAL A 243 10.40 -7.67 -8.36
CA VAL A 243 10.02 -6.26 -8.19
C VAL A 243 11.24 -5.48 -7.69
N ASP A 244 11.65 -4.51 -8.48
CA ASP A 244 12.71 -3.56 -8.14
C ASP A 244 12.08 -2.28 -7.56
N ASP A 245 12.71 -1.72 -6.52
CA ASP A 245 12.32 -0.47 -5.87
C ASP A 245 10.84 -0.44 -5.42
N MET A 246 10.39 -1.54 -4.80
CA MET A 246 9.01 -1.66 -4.32
C MET A 246 8.70 -0.54 -3.32
N GLN A 247 7.66 0.26 -3.61
CA GLN A 247 7.28 1.38 -2.76
C GLN A 247 6.47 0.88 -1.56
N PHE A 248 7.12 0.81 -0.41
CA PHE A 248 6.53 0.48 0.89
C PHE A 248 6.14 1.75 1.64
N PHE A 249 4.93 1.76 2.23
CA PHE A 249 4.46 2.90 3.01
C PHE A 249 4.74 2.68 4.48
N GLU A 250 5.70 3.43 5.00
CA GLU A 250 6.07 3.40 6.40
C GLU A 250 5.36 4.53 7.16
N PHE A 251 4.87 4.20 8.36
CA PHE A 251 4.25 5.16 9.26
C PHE A 251 5.16 5.40 10.46
N TYR A 252 5.64 6.63 10.57
CA TYR A 252 6.47 7.07 11.67
C TYR A 252 5.66 7.92 12.65
N VAL A 253 5.90 7.74 13.95
CA VAL A 253 5.22 8.53 14.97
C VAL A 253 6.17 9.09 16.02
N GLY A 254 5.90 10.32 16.45
CA GLY A 254 6.68 11.00 17.47
C GLY A 254 6.04 12.32 17.92
N PRO A 255 6.82 13.23 18.53
CA PRO A 255 6.33 14.57 18.92
C PRO A 255 5.76 15.39 17.75
N PHE A 256 6.14 15.05 16.52
CA PHE A 256 5.68 15.61 15.26
C PHE A 256 4.35 15.00 14.75
N GLY A 257 3.70 14.14 15.54
CA GLY A 257 2.49 13.42 15.15
C GLY A 257 2.76 12.19 14.29
N LEU A 258 1.73 11.76 13.56
CA LEU A 258 1.79 10.64 12.60
C LEU A 258 2.25 11.16 11.24
N MET A 259 3.33 10.58 10.73
CA MET A 259 3.86 10.84 9.40
C MET A 259 3.84 9.56 8.60
N ARG A 260 3.46 9.66 7.33
CA ARG A 260 3.62 8.58 6.36
C ARG A 260 4.71 8.96 5.38
N THR A 261 5.63 8.04 5.12
CA THR A 261 6.68 8.16 4.13
C THR A 261 6.69 6.94 3.23
N VAL A 262 7.25 7.09 2.04
CA VAL A 262 7.55 5.99 1.13
C VAL A 262 8.99 5.59 1.33
N GLU A 263 9.21 4.30 1.53
CA GLU A 263 10.52 3.66 1.52
C GLU A 263 10.60 2.72 0.32
N GLY A 264 11.77 2.68 -0.32
CA GLY A 264 12.05 1.66 -1.33
C GLY A 264 12.49 0.37 -0.64
N ILE A 265 11.88 -0.75 -1.03
CA ILE A 265 12.46 -2.08 -0.84
C ILE A 265 13.21 -2.38 -2.14
N ASP A 266 14.54 -2.43 -2.08
CA ASP A 266 15.42 -2.48 -3.24
C ASP A 266 15.06 -3.62 -4.21
N GLU A 267 14.81 -4.83 -3.68
CA GLU A 267 14.45 -5.99 -4.49
C GLU A 267 13.53 -6.93 -3.70
N VAL A 268 12.50 -7.44 -4.38
CA VAL A 268 11.51 -8.38 -3.84
C VAL A 268 11.18 -9.46 -4.87
N THR A 269 11.15 -10.71 -4.43
CA THR A 269 10.68 -11.85 -5.23
C THR A 269 9.31 -12.30 -4.77
N ILE A 270 8.35 -12.40 -5.67
CA ILE A 270 6.98 -12.88 -5.41
C ILE A 270 6.62 -14.01 -6.36
N GLN A 271 6.27 -15.17 -5.80
CA GLN A 271 5.83 -16.33 -6.56
C GLN A 271 4.56 -16.93 -5.97
N GLY A 272 3.81 -17.65 -6.79
CA GLY A 272 2.57 -18.21 -6.32
C GLY A 272 1.82 -19.03 -7.35
N PHE A 273 0.69 -19.56 -6.91
CA PHE A 273 -0.26 -20.21 -7.79
C PHE A 273 -1.69 -19.93 -7.35
N GLU A 274 -2.59 -19.87 -8.31
CA GLU A 274 -4.01 -19.74 -8.10
C GLU A 274 -4.77 -20.81 -8.88
N ILE A 275 -5.86 -21.28 -8.29
CA ILE A 275 -6.81 -22.19 -8.93
C ILE A 275 -8.23 -21.80 -8.52
N GLY A 276 -9.10 -21.69 -9.51
CA GLY A 276 -10.50 -21.33 -9.34
C GLY A 276 -11.40 -22.24 -10.16
N GLY A 277 -12.56 -22.57 -9.61
CA GLY A 277 -13.52 -23.45 -10.25
C GLY A 277 -14.96 -23.09 -9.94
N SER A 278 -15.82 -23.32 -10.93
CA SER A 278 -17.28 -23.24 -10.81
C SER A 278 -17.88 -24.51 -11.40
N TRP A 279 -18.57 -25.29 -10.59
CA TRP A 279 -19.18 -26.55 -10.97
C TRP A 279 -20.68 -26.57 -10.73
N GLN A 280 -21.46 -26.58 -11.80
CA GLN A 280 -22.87 -26.95 -11.80
C GLN A 280 -22.98 -28.48 -11.63
N MET A 281 -23.12 -28.95 -10.40
CA MET A 281 -23.16 -30.38 -10.07
C MET A 281 -24.46 -31.06 -10.51
N THR A 282 -25.57 -30.33 -10.41
CA THR A 282 -26.92 -30.72 -10.84
C THR A 282 -27.65 -29.48 -11.31
N ASP A 283 -28.86 -29.58 -11.88
CA ASP A 283 -29.64 -28.40 -12.31
C ASP A 283 -29.90 -27.36 -11.19
N GLY A 284 -29.85 -27.77 -9.93
CA GLY A 284 -30.09 -26.89 -8.79
C GLY A 284 -29.02 -26.91 -7.72
N LEU A 285 -27.81 -27.37 -8.03
CA LEU A 285 -26.70 -27.34 -7.08
C LEU A 285 -25.41 -26.92 -7.79
N ARG A 286 -24.80 -25.85 -7.30
CA ARG A 286 -23.56 -25.27 -7.80
C ARG A 286 -22.54 -25.14 -6.68
N LEU A 287 -21.30 -25.51 -6.98
CA LEU A 287 -20.14 -25.27 -6.13
C LEU A 287 -19.21 -24.27 -6.81
N ASP A 288 -18.85 -23.21 -6.10
CA ASP A 288 -17.76 -22.32 -6.47
C ASP A 288 -16.62 -22.53 -5.47
N ALA A 289 -15.38 -22.62 -5.95
CA ALA A 289 -14.21 -22.79 -5.10
C ALA A 289 -13.03 -22.03 -5.69
N GLY A 290 -12.19 -21.47 -4.82
CA GLY A 290 -10.95 -20.82 -5.21
C GLY A 290 -9.90 -20.97 -4.12
N TYR A 291 -8.65 -20.98 -4.56
CA TYR A 291 -7.47 -21.05 -3.72
C TYR A 291 -6.34 -20.27 -4.39
N SER A 292 -5.64 -19.44 -3.64
CA SER A 292 -4.43 -18.73 -4.07
C SER A 292 -3.40 -18.85 -2.97
N SER A 293 -2.14 -19.11 -3.33
CA SER A 293 -1.00 -19.12 -2.43
C SER A 293 0.08 -18.24 -3.00
N ILE A 294 0.69 -17.45 -2.12
CA ILE A 294 1.75 -16.50 -2.42
C ILE A 294 2.90 -16.73 -1.44
N ASP A 295 4.10 -16.63 -1.97
CA ASP A 295 5.37 -16.71 -1.26
C ASP A 295 6.15 -15.50 -1.75
N GLY A 296 6.33 -14.52 -0.87
CA GLY A 296 6.96 -13.24 -1.20
C GLY A 296 8.09 -12.98 -0.23
N GLU A 297 9.31 -12.77 -0.72
CA GLU A 297 10.51 -12.58 0.07
C GLU A 297 11.15 -11.22 -0.24
N ILE A 298 11.62 -10.52 0.79
CA ILE A 298 12.44 -9.32 0.65
C ILE A 298 13.88 -9.77 0.36
N ASP A 299 14.37 -9.50 -0.84
CA ASP A 299 15.74 -9.87 -1.24
C ASP A 299 16.76 -8.84 -0.75
N ALA A 300 16.42 -7.54 -0.83
CA ALA A 300 17.27 -6.44 -0.39
C ALA A 300 16.47 -5.19 0.02
N MET A 301 16.98 -4.46 1.02
CA MET A 301 16.45 -3.16 1.43
C MET A 301 17.54 -2.28 2.07
N THR A 302 17.91 -1.18 1.43
CA THR A 302 19.00 -0.32 1.92
C THR A 302 18.65 0.38 3.23
N VAL A 303 17.40 0.81 3.40
CA VAL A 303 16.94 1.51 4.61
C VAL A 303 16.94 0.60 5.84
N ARG A 304 16.72 -0.71 5.66
CA ARG A 304 16.68 -1.74 6.70
C ARG A 304 17.35 -3.05 6.23
N PRO A 305 18.68 -3.13 6.14
CA PRO A 305 19.36 -4.28 5.51
C PRO A 305 19.15 -5.64 6.20
N TYR A 306 18.70 -5.62 7.46
CA TYR A 306 18.46 -6.81 8.28
C TYR A 306 17.10 -7.48 8.02
N VAL A 307 16.23 -6.91 7.18
CA VAL A 307 14.94 -7.52 6.82
C VAL A 307 15.03 -8.46 5.60
N ALA A 308 16.22 -8.64 5.03
CA ALA A 308 16.40 -9.57 3.92
C ALA A 308 16.07 -11.00 4.36
N GLY A 309 15.22 -11.68 3.60
CA GLY A 309 14.65 -12.99 3.92
C GLY A 309 13.29 -12.94 4.64
N ASN A 310 12.77 -11.75 4.97
CA ASN A 310 11.44 -11.61 5.57
C ASN A 310 10.34 -11.64 4.51
N ASP A 311 9.12 -11.96 4.96
CA ASP A 311 7.96 -11.97 4.08
C ASP A 311 7.61 -10.57 3.56
N VAL A 312 7.09 -10.49 2.35
CA VAL A 312 6.57 -9.22 1.81
C VAL A 312 5.31 -8.81 2.59
N PRO A 313 5.24 -7.57 3.12
CA PRO A 313 4.09 -7.14 3.90
C PRO A 313 2.83 -6.95 3.05
N ASN A 314 1.66 -7.08 3.70
CA ASN A 314 0.32 -6.96 3.12
C ASN A 314 -0.05 -8.08 2.12
N ALA A 315 0.66 -9.21 2.15
CA ALA A 315 0.38 -10.38 1.33
C ALA A 315 -0.01 -11.57 2.23
N PRO A 316 -1.28 -12.05 2.19
CA PRO A 316 -1.65 -13.26 2.90
C PRO A 316 -1.04 -14.50 2.26
N GLU A 317 -0.33 -15.34 3.04
CA GLU A 317 0.36 -16.56 2.55
C GLU A 317 -0.52 -17.43 1.65
N PHE A 318 -1.82 -17.50 1.98
CA PHE A 318 -2.82 -18.05 1.09
C PHE A 318 -4.21 -17.47 1.37
N THR A 319 -5.09 -17.56 0.38
CA THR A 319 -6.52 -17.31 0.53
C THR A 319 -7.30 -18.46 -0.08
N ALA A 320 -8.45 -18.77 0.52
CA ALA A 320 -9.35 -19.80 0.01
C ALA A 320 -10.81 -19.37 0.15
N ASN A 321 -11.63 -19.71 -0.82
CA ASN A 321 -13.07 -19.48 -0.76
C ASN A 321 -13.85 -20.68 -1.29
N LEU A 322 -15.00 -20.93 -0.68
CA LEU A 322 -15.92 -22.00 -1.04
C LEU A 322 -17.35 -21.48 -0.93
N ALA A 323 -18.16 -21.66 -1.97
CA ALA A 323 -19.57 -21.35 -1.94
C ALA A 323 -20.40 -22.51 -2.50
N LEU A 324 -21.41 -22.93 -1.74
CA LEU A 324 -22.38 -23.90 -2.20
C LEU A 324 -23.72 -23.19 -2.37
N THR A 325 -24.25 -23.21 -3.59
CA THR A 325 -25.55 -22.65 -3.93
C THR A 325 -26.51 -23.76 -4.31
N TRP A 326 -27.63 -23.85 -3.62
CA TRP A 326 -28.77 -24.68 -3.99
C TRP A 326 -29.89 -23.77 -4.49
N ASP A 327 -30.40 -24.04 -5.68
CA ASP A 327 -31.48 -23.27 -6.33
C ASP A 327 -32.49 -24.24 -6.93
N GLN A 328 -33.75 -24.17 -6.54
CA GLN A 328 -34.79 -25.07 -7.03
C GLN A 328 -36.13 -24.35 -7.17
N ASN A 329 -36.84 -24.68 -8.26
CA ASN A 329 -38.22 -24.28 -8.45
C ASN A 329 -39.17 -25.39 -7.96
N ILE A 330 -40.09 -25.04 -7.07
CA ILE A 330 -41.16 -25.92 -6.58
C ILE A 330 -42.51 -25.28 -6.92
N GLY A 331 -43.08 -25.67 -8.07
CA GLY A 331 -44.22 -24.94 -8.63
C GLY A 331 -43.78 -23.55 -9.07
N ASP A 332 -44.52 -22.52 -8.65
CA ASP A 332 -44.21 -21.12 -8.95
C ASP A 332 -43.20 -20.50 -7.95
N LEU A 333 -42.79 -21.25 -6.93
CA LEU A 333 -41.84 -20.78 -5.92
C LEU A 333 -40.42 -21.11 -6.33
N ASN A 334 -39.57 -20.08 -6.40
CA ASN A 334 -38.13 -20.23 -6.44
C ASN A 334 -37.57 -20.25 -5.00
N LEU A 335 -36.76 -21.26 -4.69
CA LEU A 335 -36.03 -21.39 -3.43
C LEU A 335 -34.54 -21.34 -3.73
N MET A 336 -33.81 -20.48 -3.04
CA MET A 336 -32.35 -20.45 -3.11
C MET A 336 -31.76 -20.47 -1.71
N ALA A 337 -30.71 -21.26 -1.51
CA ALA A 337 -29.88 -21.21 -0.32
C ALA A 337 -28.41 -21.19 -0.75
N ARG A 338 -27.63 -20.27 -0.16
CA ARG A 338 -26.21 -20.14 -0.42
C ARG A 338 -25.45 -20.00 0.87
N ILE A 339 -24.46 -20.87 1.07
CA ILE A 339 -23.49 -20.77 2.15
C ILE A 339 -22.12 -20.52 1.53
N GLU A 340 -21.39 -19.58 2.11
CA GLU A 340 -20.06 -19.18 1.66
C GLU A 340 -19.10 -19.25 2.84
N TYR A 341 -17.88 -19.71 2.59
CA TYR A 341 -16.77 -19.67 3.52
C TYR A 341 -15.59 -19.02 2.82
N ALA A 342 -14.99 -18.01 3.46
CA ALA A 342 -13.75 -17.39 3.01
C ALA A 342 -12.72 -17.51 4.13
N TYR A 343 -11.49 -17.86 3.77
CA TYR A 343 -10.36 -18.00 4.68
C TYR A 343 -9.18 -17.20 4.15
N GLN A 344 -8.56 -16.44 5.05
CA GLN A 344 -7.33 -15.70 4.79
C GLN A 344 -6.27 -16.25 5.72
N GLY A 345 -5.11 -16.60 5.17
CA GLY A 345 -3.93 -17.01 5.92
C GLY A 345 -3.32 -15.87 6.72
N ASP A 346 -2.22 -16.17 7.41
CA ASP A 346 -1.47 -15.19 8.18
C ASP A 346 -0.97 -14.07 7.25
N VAL A 347 -0.84 -12.85 7.80
CA VAL A 347 -0.35 -11.67 7.05
C VAL A 347 0.61 -10.88 7.94
N PHE A 348 1.79 -10.59 7.43
CA PHE A 348 2.65 -9.55 8.01
C PHE A 348 2.27 -8.18 7.45
N TYR A 349 2.19 -7.16 8.30
CA TYR A 349 1.89 -5.78 7.91
C TYR A 349 3.12 -4.87 7.91
N HIS A 350 4.31 -5.43 8.10
CA HIS A 350 5.56 -4.69 8.21
C HIS A 350 6.75 -5.49 7.66
N VAL A 351 7.77 -4.79 7.14
CA VAL A 351 9.02 -5.40 6.62
C VAL A 351 9.90 -6.00 7.72
N VAL A 352 9.88 -5.40 8.91
CA VAL A 352 10.50 -5.94 10.13
C VAL A 352 9.56 -6.96 10.77
N GLN A 353 10.06 -8.18 11.01
CA GLN A 353 9.28 -9.32 11.47
C GLN A 353 9.99 -10.07 12.60
N GLY A 354 9.21 -10.74 13.45
CA GLY A 354 9.76 -11.50 14.58
C GLY A 354 10.63 -10.65 15.51
N ASN A 355 11.86 -11.11 15.74
CA ASN A 355 12.84 -10.44 16.60
C ASN A 355 13.93 -9.71 15.79
N ASP A 356 13.70 -9.45 14.51
CA ASP A 356 14.63 -8.68 13.69
C ASP A 356 14.69 -7.25 14.25
N LEU A 357 15.76 -6.99 15.00
CA LEU A 357 15.95 -5.80 15.85
C LEU A 357 14.87 -5.60 16.93
N ASP A 358 15.10 -6.25 18.08
CA ASP A 358 14.75 -5.72 19.40
C ASP A 358 15.15 -4.23 19.47
N SER A 359 14.14 -3.35 19.47
CA SER A 359 14.12 -1.91 19.79
C SER A 359 15.41 -1.07 19.65
N PRO A 360 15.34 0.13 19.04
CA PRO A 360 16.08 1.31 19.51
C PRO A 360 15.80 1.66 20.99
N ASN A 361 16.22 0.77 21.91
CA ASN A 361 16.46 0.94 23.36
C ASN A 361 16.73 -0.39 24.09
N GLY A 362 17.21 -1.44 23.41
CA GLY A 362 17.79 -2.61 24.08
C GLY A 362 19.17 -2.32 24.66
N GLY A 363 19.24 -1.76 25.87
CA GLY A 363 20.51 -1.53 26.57
C GLY A 363 21.47 -2.72 26.47
N VAL A 364 22.66 -2.50 25.90
CA VAL A 364 23.66 -3.53 25.61
C VAL A 364 23.97 -4.36 26.88
N PRO A 365 23.59 -5.65 26.97
CA PRO A 365 23.83 -6.44 28.16
C PRO A 365 25.31 -6.82 28.23
N GLY A 366 26.06 -6.17 29.13
CA GLY A 366 27.42 -6.58 29.48
C GLY A 366 28.42 -5.48 29.82
N LEU A 367 28.11 -4.20 29.59
CA LEU A 367 29.10 -3.12 29.77
C LEU A 367 28.76 -2.07 30.85
N GLY A 368 27.59 -2.12 31.50
CA GLY A 368 27.29 -1.25 32.65
C GLY A 368 27.34 0.26 32.35
N ILE A 369 27.20 0.65 31.08
CA ILE A 369 27.13 2.04 30.64
C ILE A 369 25.65 2.42 30.64
N ALA A 370 25.24 3.27 31.59
CA ALA A 370 23.99 4.02 31.47
C ALA A 370 24.08 4.90 30.20
N PRO A 371 23.04 5.01 29.38
CA PRO A 371 23.08 5.77 28.14
C PRO A 371 23.15 7.26 28.48
N ASN A 372 24.36 7.75 28.72
CA ASN A 372 24.67 9.17 28.79
C ASN A 372 25.02 9.66 27.38
N TYR A 373 24.01 9.68 26.52
CA TYR A 373 23.81 10.74 25.53
C TYR A 373 22.32 11.05 25.58
N SER A 374 22.02 12.24 26.08
CA SER A 374 20.67 12.73 26.25
C SER A 374 19.97 12.80 24.90
N VAL A 375 19.13 11.81 24.62
CA VAL A 375 17.90 12.06 23.87
C VAL A 375 17.28 13.32 24.49
N PRO A 376 16.92 14.36 23.71
CA PRO A 376 16.37 15.58 24.25
C PRO A 376 15.27 15.26 25.26
N ALA A 377 15.27 15.95 26.40
CA ALA A 377 14.38 15.66 27.53
C ALA A 377 12.88 15.68 27.15
N SER A 378 12.52 16.21 25.98
CA SER A 378 11.18 16.18 25.38
C SER A 378 10.72 14.78 24.96
N LEU A 379 11.63 13.88 24.57
CA LEU A 379 11.31 12.49 24.18
C LEU A 379 11.36 11.52 25.36
N GLN A 380 12.17 11.81 26.39
CA GLN A 380 12.22 11.02 27.62
C GLN A 380 10.99 11.21 28.53
N ASN A 381 10.25 12.32 28.38
CA ASN A 381 9.18 12.73 29.30
C ASN A 381 7.75 12.49 28.81
N LEU A 382 7.53 11.88 27.64
CA LEU A 382 6.16 11.64 27.19
C LEU A 382 5.40 10.61 28.05
N THR A 383 6.11 9.73 28.78
CA THR A 383 5.50 8.71 29.66
C THR A 383 6.12 8.63 31.07
N GLY A 384 7.24 9.29 31.34
CA GLY A 384 7.94 9.19 32.63
C GLY A 384 8.69 7.87 32.85
N GLU A 385 8.73 7.00 31.83
CA GLU A 385 9.59 5.82 31.74
C GLU A 385 10.34 5.90 30.41
N GLY A 386 11.66 5.66 30.42
CA GLY A 386 12.55 6.07 29.34
C GLY A 386 12.22 5.45 27.97
N GLY A 387 12.24 6.30 26.93
CA GLY A 387 12.14 5.88 25.53
C GLY A 387 10.76 5.34 25.16
N LEU A 388 10.38 5.48 23.90
CA LEU A 388 9.26 4.69 23.39
C LEU A 388 9.79 3.26 23.20
N ASP A 389 9.18 2.28 23.85
CA ASP A 389 9.56 0.87 23.75
C ASP A 389 9.04 0.35 22.40
N THR A 390 9.82 0.61 21.35
CA THR A 390 9.45 0.24 19.99
C THR A 390 9.41 -1.28 19.86
N SER A 391 8.29 -1.85 19.44
CA SER A 391 8.13 -3.30 19.34
C SER A 391 7.58 -3.67 17.97
N TYR A 392 8.31 -4.58 17.31
CA TYR A 392 7.91 -5.21 16.05
C TYR A 392 7.45 -6.66 16.26
N GLU A 393 7.30 -7.11 17.51
CA GLU A 393 6.90 -8.49 17.83
C GLU A 393 5.50 -8.85 17.32
N ASN A 394 4.62 -7.85 17.14
CA ASN A 394 3.22 -8.02 16.78
C ASN A 394 2.89 -7.44 15.39
N THR A 395 3.77 -7.68 14.41
CA THR A 395 3.54 -7.25 13.01
C THR A 395 2.72 -8.24 12.19
N LYS A 396 2.42 -9.42 12.75
CA LYS A 396 1.63 -10.48 12.12
C LYS A 396 0.18 -10.47 12.62
N VAL A 397 -0.76 -10.59 11.69
CA VAL A 397 -2.16 -10.91 11.97
C VAL A 397 -2.39 -12.38 11.65
N ASP A 398 -2.93 -13.11 12.63
CA ASP A 398 -3.27 -14.52 12.48
C ASP A 398 -4.43 -14.71 11.50
N ALA A 399 -4.39 -15.86 10.83
CA ALA A 399 -5.41 -16.31 9.90
C ALA A 399 -6.81 -16.35 10.51
N TYR A 400 -7.82 -16.09 9.68
CA TYR A 400 -9.22 -16.13 10.10
C TYR A 400 -10.14 -16.64 8.98
N GLY A 401 -11.33 -17.10 9.37
CA GLY A 401 -12.33 -17.63 8.46
C GLY A 401 -13.72 -17.05 8.71
N ILE A 402 -14.40 -16.59 7.66
CA ILE A 402 -15.73 -16.00 7.75
C ILE A 402 -16.74 -16.86 7.00
N THR A 403 -17.86 -17.20 7.65
CA THR A 403 -19.01 -17.85 7.00
C THR A 403 -20.14 -16.87 6.77
N ASN A 404 -20.70 -16.86 5.56
CA ASN A 404 -21.91 -16.13 5.23
C ASN A 404 -23.03 -17.10 4.81
N LEU A 405 -24.27 -16.73 5.10
CA LEU A 405 -25.46 -17.50 4.73
C LEU A 405 -26.52 -16.58 4.11
N ARG A 406 -27.12 -17.02 3.01
CA ARG A 406 -28.27 -16.39 2.37
C ARG A 406 -29.32 -17.45 2.06
N VAL A 407 -30.58 -17.17 2.39
CA VAL A 407 -31.72 -18.03 2.06
C VAL A 407 -32.83 -17.16 1.49
N SER A 408 -33.32 -17.51 0.31
CA SER A 408 -34.31 -16.77 -0.45
C SER A 408 -35.49 -17.67 -0.80
N ILE A 409 -36.69 -17.08 -0.77
CA ILE A 409 -37.92 -17.66 -1.28
C ILE A 409 -38.68 -16.58 -2.06
N GLY A 410 -39.24 -16.93 -3.20
CA GLY A 410 -39.94 -15.96 -4.03
C GLY A 410 -40.69 -16.57 -5.20
N THR A 411 -41.22 -15.70 -6.04
CA THR A 411 -41.73 -16.00 -7.39
C THR A 411 -41.06 -15.03 -8.36
N ASP A 412 -41.45 -15.05 -9.63
CA ASP A 412 -40.97 -14.06 -10.62
C ASP A 412 -41.31 -12.59 -10.23
N GLN A 413 -42.34 -12.39 -9.41
CA GLN A 413 -42.83 -11.06 -9.02
C GLN A 413 -42.22 -10.54 -7.72
N TRP A 414 -41.84 -11.41 -6.79
CA TRP A 414 -41.31 -10.99 -5.49
C TRP A 414 -40.29 -11.98 -4.94
N THR A 415 -39.33 -11.48 -4.18
CA THR A 415 -38.35 -12.32 -3.46
C THR A 415 -38.17 -11.81 -2.04
N LEU A 416 -38.23 -12.71 -1.07
CA LEU A 416 -37.87 -12.48 0.32
C LEU A 416 -36.57 -13.21 0.62
N THR A 417 -35.57 -12.50 1.12
CA THR A 417 -34.25 -13.07 1.45
C THR A 417 -33.91 -12.80 2.90
N GLY A 418 -33.61 -13.85 3.66
CA GLY A 418 -32.89 -13.74 4.92
C GLY A 418 -31.40 -13.89 4.67
N PHE A 419 -30.57 -13.08 5.32
CA PHE A 419 -29.12 -13.20 5.24
C PHE A 419 -28.45 -13.03 6.61
N ALA A 420 -27.28 -13.63 6.74
CA ALA A 420 -26.34 -13.41 7.82
C ALA A 420 -24.93 -13.34 7.24
N ARG A 421 -24.20 -12.26 7.54
CA ARG A 421 -22.77 -12.11 7.27
C ARG A 421 -22.00 -12.32 8.56
N ASN A 422 -20.85 -12.98 8.48
CA ASN A 422 -20.11 -13.43 9.65
C ASN A 422 -21.03 -14.21 10.62
N LEU A 423 -21.64 -15.28 10.10
CA LEU A 423 -22.70 -16.07 10.75
C LEU A 423 -22.34 -16.52 12.17
N PHE A 424 -21.06 -16.85 12.39
CA PHE A 424 -20.55 -17.37 13.65
C PHE A 424 -19.98 -16.31 14.59
N ASP A 425 -20.02 -15.03 14.20
CA ASP A 425 -19.49 -13.91 15.00
C ASP A 425 -17.99 -14.04 15.25
N GLU A 426 -17.24 -14.42 14.21
CA GLU A 426 -15.78 -14.47 14.23
C GLU A 426 -15.23 -13.07 14.50
N GLU A 427 -14.33 -12.96 15.47
CA GLU A 427 -13.56 -11.74 15.72
C GLU A 427 -12.26 -11.82 14.93
N TYR A 428 -12.05 -10.86 14.05
CA TYR A 428 -10.87 -10.80 13.20
C TYR A 428 -10.42 -9.34 13.05
N VAL A 429 -9.21 -9.16 12.53
CA VAL A 429 -8.64 -7.83 12.27
C VAL A 429 -9.05 -7.37 10.87
N GLY A 430 -9.66 -6.19 10.77
CA GLY A 430 -10.14 -5.63 9.50
C GLY A 430 -9.12 -4.74 8.80
N GLU A 431 -8.47 -3.86 9.55
CA GLU A 431 -7.46 -2.94 9.04
C GLU A 431 -6.36 -2.77 10.10
N VAL A 432 -5.11 -2.69 9.62
CA VAL A 432 -3.92 -2.46 10.45
C VAL A 432 -3.15 -1.29 9.85
N ILE A 433 -2.83 -0.31 10.69
CA ILE A 433 -1.79 0.68 10.43
C ILE A 433 -0.72 0.45 11.50
N MET A 434 0.43 -0.07 11.08
CA MET A 434 1.56 -0.29 11.97
C MET A 434 2.07 1.06 12.48
N ALA A 435 2.32 1.16 13.79
CA ALA A 435 2.94 2.32 14.44
C ALA A 435 3.91 1.80 15.51
N PRO A 436 4.91 1.00 15.10
CA PRO A 436 5.80 0.27 16.00
C PRO A 436 6.60 1.20 16.91
N GLU A 437 6.73 2.48 16.56
CA GLU A 437 7.35 3.54 17.38
C GLU A 437 6.63 3.75 18.72
N PHE A 438 5.36 3.35 18.85
CA PHE A 438 4.63 3.34 20.13
C PHE A 438 4.48 1.94 20.74
N GLY A 439 5.18 0.94 20.20
CA GLY A 439 5.03 -0.46 20.61
C GLY A 439 3.68 -1.06 20.22
N GLY A 440 3.06 -0.59 19.12
CA GLY A 440 1.73 -1.05 18.73
C GLY A 440 1.32 -0.74 17.30
N ALA A 441 0.01 -0.81 17.07
CA ALA A 441 -0.63 -0.55 15.78
C ALA A 441 -2.01 0.07 16.00
N PHE A 442 -2.50 0.84 15.03
CA PHE A 442 -3.91 1.19 14.96
C PHE A 442 -4.64 0.05 14.27
N VAL A 443 -5.45 -0.67 15.05
CA VAL A 443 -6.17 -1.86 14.59
C VAL A 443 -7.67 -1.57 14.60
N THR A 444 -8.30 -1.70 13.44
CA THR A 444 -9.75 -1.64 13.33
C THR A 444 -10.30 -3.07 13.34
N PRO A 445 -11.25 -3.40 14.23
CA PRO A 445 -11.86 -4.73 14.23
C PRO A 445 -12.63 -4.96 12.93
N GLY A 446 -12.62 -6.20 12.48
CA GLY A 446 -13.45 -6.68 11.40
C GLY A 446 -14.94 -6.50 11.68
N THR A 447 -15.76 -6.70 10.66
CA THR A 447 -17.21 -6.55 10.82
C THR A 447 -17.77 -7.68 11.67
N TYR A 448 -18.44 -7.32 12.78
CA TYR A 448 -19.22 -8.24 13.60
C TYR A 448 -20.34 -8.92 12.79
N ARG A 449 -20.96 -9.96 13.38
CA ARG A 449 -22.14 -10.60 12.77
C ARG A 449 -23.22 -9.57 12.45
N THR A 450 -23.65 -9.55 11.19
CA THR A 450 -24.80 -8.76 10.74
C THR A 450 -25.83 -9.67 10.12
N ALA A 451 -27.11 -9.48 10.44
CA ALA A 451 -28.21 -10.26 9.89
C ALA A 451 -29.36 -9.35 9.51
N GLY A 452 -30.10 -9.73 8.47
CA GLY A 452 -31.18 -8.91 7.96
C GLY A 452 -32.11 -9.67 7.03
N VAL A 453 -33.15 -8.95 6.60
CA VAL A 453 -34.14 -9.43 5.64
C VAL A 453 -34.27 -8.40 4.53
N GLU A 454 -34.20 -8.87 3.28
CA GLU A 454 -34.38 -8.08 2.06
C GLU A 454 -35.68 -8.50 1.39
N PHE A 455 -36.48 -7.54 0.93
CA PHE A 455 -37.66 -7.80 0.10
C PHE A 455 -37.51 -7.07 -1.24
N GLN A 456 -37.67 -7.81 -2.33
CA GLN A 456 -37.64 -7.30 -3.69
C GLN A 456 -39.01 -7.53 -4.36
N TRP A 457 -39.47 -6.54 -5.12
CA TRP A 457 -40.66 -6.63 -5.97
C TRP A 457 -40.31 -6.21 -7.39
N ASN A 458 -40.66 -7.02 -8.37
CA ASN A 458 -40.47 -6.75 -9.79
C ASN A 458 -41.80 -6.30 -10.40
N PHE A 459 -41.81 -5.10 -11.00
CA PHE A 459 -43.00 -4.47 -11.60
C PHE A 459 -43.18 -4.83 -13.06
#